data_AF-A0AAN5C3G5-F1
#
_entry.id   AF-A0AAN5C3G5-F1
#
_cell.length_a   1.000
_cell.length_b   1.000
_cell.length_c   1.000
_cell.angle_alpha   90.00
_cell.angle_beta   90.00
_cell.angle_gamma   90.00
#
_symmetry.space_group_name_H-M   'P 1'
#
loop_
_entity.id
_entity.type
_entity.pdbx_description
1 polymer ?
#
loop_
_entity_poly.entity_id
_entity_poly.type
_entity_poly.pdbx_seq_one_letter_code
_entity_poly.pdbx_strand_id
1 'polypeptide(L)'
;MRKRGIEHIHTYCVDNCLVKVADPVFIGFAASKKVDIATKVVRKRNATESVGLILQKNGKPDVVEYSEIDKETAEAKDPKQPDVLKFRAANIVNHYYSFRFFESIETWSHKLPHHVARKKIPCVNTETGESFKPEKPNGIKLEQFVFDVFPLTPLEKFASIEVRREDEFSPLKNARGTGEDDPDTSKRDIMNQGQRWIEKAGGVVVTEGEAVGVEVSPLISYVSSPSLLPFENEQVVCSSEDLY
;
A
#
# COMPACT_ATOMS: atom_id res chain seq x y z
N MET A 1 -16.49 -1.61 -17.24
CA MET A 1 -15.18 -1.81 -17.89
C MET A 1 -15.34 -2.27 -19.34
N ARG A 2 -15.99 -3.42 -19.62
CA ARG A 2 -16.22 -3.94 -20.98
C ARG A 2 -16.68 -2.90 -22.03
N LYS A 3 -17.79 -2.19 -21.79
CA LYS A 3 -18.32 -1.17 -22.72
C LYS A 3 -17.35 -0.02 -23.05
N ARG A 4 -16.36 0.22 -22.19
CA ARG A 4 -15.36 1.30 -22.33
C ARG A 4 -14.02 0.77 -22.89
N GLY A 5 -13.90 -0.52 -23.20
CA GLY A 5 -12.65 -1.11 -23.71
C GLY A 5 -11.50 -1.07 -22.70
N ILE A 6 -11.78 -1.14 -21.39
CA ILE A 6 -10.72 -1.15 -20.37
C ILE A 6 -10.03 -2.51 -20.36
N GLU A 7 -8.71 -2.52 -20.50
CA GLU A 7 -7.87 -3.73 -20.49
C GLU A 7 -7.03 -3.88 -19.22
N HIS A 8 -6.72 -2.77 -18.57
CA HIS A 8 -5.82 -2.68 -17.43
C HIS A 8 -6.52 -2.03 -16.24
N ILE A 9 -6.46 -2.66 -15.08
CA ILE A 9 -7.09 -2.16 -13.86
C ILE A 9 -6.05 -2.04 -12.77
N HIS A 10 -5.91 -0.83 -12.22
CA HIS A 10 -5.16 -0.58 -11.00
C HIS A 10 -6.14 -0.50 -9.82
N THR A 11 -5.89 -1.31 -8.79
CA THR A 11 -6.65 -1.32 -7.54
C THR A 11 -5.71 -0.99 -6.39
N TYR A 12 -6.16 -0.16 -5.45
CA TYR A 12 -5.36 0.27 -4.31
C TYR A 12 -6.25 0.52 -3.09
N CYS A 13 -5.65 0.59 -1.91
CA CYS A 13 -6.34 0.96 -0.67
C CYS A 13 -6.39 2.49 -0.49
N VAL A 14 -7.54 3.02 -0.08
CA VAL A 14 -7.83 4.47 0.01
C VAL A 14 -6.96 5.22 1.01
N ASP A 15 -6.41 4.52 1.99
CA ASP A 15 -5.70 5.10 3.13
C ASP A 15 -4.20 5.34 2.87
N ASN A 16 -3.68 4.97 1.70
CA ASN A 16 -2.30 5.28 1.35
C ASN A 16 -2.20 6.70 0.77
N CYS A 17 -1.68 7.63 1.55
CA CYS A 17 -1.51 9.04 1.20
C CYS A 17 -0.50 9.29 0.07
N LEU A 18 0.43 8.35 -0.17
CA LEU A 18 1.43 8.44 -1.24
C LEU A 18 1.08 7.58 -2.46
N VAL A 19 -0.17 7.11 -2.58
CA VAL A 19 -0.53 6.23 -3.68
C VAL A 19 -0.40 6.91 -5.04
N LYS A 20 0.44 6.33 -5.90
CA LYS A 20 0.49 6.70 -7.32
C LYS A 20 -0.70 6.09 -8.06
N VAL A 21 -1.81 6.82 -8.07
CA VAL A 21 -3.04 6.40 -8.75
C VAL A 21 -2.75 6.23 -10.25
N ALA A 22 -3.05 5.03 -10.77
CA ALA A 22 -2.82 4.64 -12.15
C ALA A 22 -1.35 4.78 -12.60
N ASP A 23 -0.42 4.38 -11.72
CA ASP A 23 1.01 4.42 -11.99
C ASP A 23 1.39 3.77 -13.33
N PRO A 24 1.89 4.56 -14.31
CA PRO A 24 2.23 4.04 -15.64
C PRO A 24 3.42 3.08 -15.60
N VAL A 25 4.33 3.20 -14.64
CA VAL A 25 5.46 2.26 -14.50
C VAL A 25 4.94 0.89 -14.09
N PHE A 26 4.06 0.83 -13.09
CA PHE A 26 3.48 -0.44 -12.63
C PHE A 26 2.58 -1.08 -13.70
N ILE A 27 1.68 -0.31 -14.32
CA ILE A 27 0.79 -0.82 -15.37
C ILE A 27 1.61 -1.28 -16.58
N GLY A 28 2.59 -0.48 -17.02
CA GLY A 28 3.48 -0.80 -18.13
C GLY A 28 4.35 -2.04 -17.85
N PHE A 29 4.86 -2.18 -16.63
CA PHE A 29 5.57 -3.37 -16.17
C PHE A 29 4.70 -4.62 -16.31
N ALA A 30 3.49 -4.60 -15.77
CA ALA A 30 2.58 -5.74 -15.83
C ALA A 30 2.18 -6.08 -17.28
N ALA A 31 1.81 -5.05 -18.08
CA ALA A 31 1.45 -5.22 -19.48
C ALA A 31 2.61 -5.79 -20.31
N SER A 32 3.84 -5.29 -20.13
CA SER A 32 5.03 -5.76 -20.85
C SER A 32 5.36 -7.23 -20.56
N LYS A 33 5.07 -7.70 -19.34
CA LYS A 33 5.22 -9.10 -18.93
C LYS A 33 4.02 -9.97 -19.30
N LYS A 34 2.92 -9.38 -19.82
CA LYS A 34 1.69 -10.07 -20.23
C LYS A 34 1.06 -10.91 -19.10
N VAL A 35 1.16 -10.42 -17.86
CA VAL A 35 0.61 -11.06 -16.66
C VAL A 35 -0.87 -10.76 -16.45
N ASP A 36 -1.55 -11.61 -15.68
CA ASP A 36 -2.96 -11.46 -15.34
C ASP A 36 -3.15 -10.66 -14.06
N ILE A 37 -2.24 -10.85 -13.10
CA ILE A 37 -2.16 -10.11 -11.84
C ILE A 37 -0.73 -9.62 -11.67
N ALA A 38 -0.57 -8.41 -11.15
CA ALA A 38 0.69 -8.00 -10.54
C ALA A 38 0.43 -7.30 -9.21
N THR A 39 1.44 -7.26 -8.35
CA THR A 39 1.35 -6.55 -7.07
C THR A 39 2.53 -5.61 -6.88
N LYS A 40 2.26 -4.46 -6.27
CA LYS A 40 3.29 -3.56 -5.74
C LYS A 40 3.59 -3.94 -4.30
N VAL A 41 4.87 -3.90 -3.96
CA VAL A 41 5.39 -4.14 -2.62
C VAL A 41 6.40 -3.08 -2.25
N VAL A 42 6.55 -2.83 -0.95
CA VAL A 42 7.69 -2.07 -0.43
C VAL A 42 8.64 -3.02 0.27
N ARG A 43 9.86 -2.57 0.50
CA ARG A 43 10.79 -3.31 1.33
C ARG A 43 10.29 -3.33 2.78
N LYS A 44 10.26 -4.53 3.37
CA LYS A 44 10.02 -4.72 4.81
C LYS A 44 11.13 -4.03 5.61
N ARG A 45 10.77 -3.18 6.58
CA ARG A 45 11.69 -2.35 7.38
C ARG A 45 12.57 -3.21 8.28
N ASN A 46 11.97 -4.21 8.93
CA ASN A 46 12.64 -5.11 9.87
C ASN A 46 11.84 -6.42 10.00
N ALA A 47 12.42 -7.43 10.66
CA ALA A 47 11.80 -8.74 10.78
C ALA A 47 10.45 -8.71 11.51
N THR A 48 10.28 -7.76 12.44
CA THR A 48 9.11 -7.59 13.30
C THR A 48 7.99 -6.72 12.72
N GLU A 49 8.17 -6.15 11.52
CA GLU A 49 7.13 -5.33 10.90
C GLU A 49 5.88 -6.19 10.61
N SER A 50 4.73 -5.77 11.14
CA SER A 50 3.43 -6.45 11.05
C SER A 50 2.76 -6.24 9.69
N VAL A 51 3.32 -6.85 8.65
CA VAL A 51 2.85 -6.76 7.27
C VAL A 51 2.81 -8.14 6.61
N GLY A 52 1.78 -8.37 5.79
CA GLY A 52 1.72 -9.56 4.93
C GLY A 52 2.85 -9.55 3.90
N LEU A 53 3.41 -10.73 3.60
CA LEU A 53 4.51 -10.89 2.66
C LEU A 53 4.06 -11.61 1.40
N ILE A 54 4.35 -11.02 0.25
CA ILE A 54 4.20 -11.67 -1.06
C ILE A 54 5.33 -12.67 -1.22
N LEU A 55 4.98 -13.94 -1.46
CA LEU A 55 5.95 -15.01 -1.63
C LEU A 55 5.41 -16.15 -2.49
N GLN A 56 6.25 -17.15 -2.72
CA GLN A 56 5.84 -18.40 -3.36
C GLN A 56 5.56 -19.46 -2.30
N LYS A 57 4.32 -19.93 -2.20
CA LYS A 57 3.89 -21.01 -1.31
C LYS A 57 3.38 -22.17 -2.16
N ASN A 58 3.93 -23.37 -1.95
CA ASN A 58 3.55 -24.58 -2.69
C ASN A 58 3.54 -24.41 -4.23
N GLY A 59 4.54 -23.70 -4.77
CA GLY A 59 4.64 -23.49 -6.21
C GLY A 59 3.71 -22.41 -6.77
N LYS A 60 3.03 -21.63 -5.94
CA LYS A 60 2.06 -20.60 -6.36
C LYS A 60 2.34 -19.25 -5.69
N PRO A 61 1.97 -18.12 -6.34
CA PRO A 61 2.07 -16.82 -5.70
C PRO A 61 1.02 -16.71 -4.60
N ASP A 62 1.41 -16.19 -3.44
CA ASP A 62 0.56 -16.13 -2.27
C ASP A 62 0.94 -14.95 -1.36
N VAL A 63 0.09 -14.66 -0.38
CA VAL A 63 0.36 -13.73 0.71
C VAL A 63 0.33 -14.50 2.02
N VAL A 64 1.39 -14.36 2.81
CA VAL A 64 1.42 -14.92 4.17
C VAL A 64 1.41 -13.76 5.16
N GLU A 65 0.40 -13.75 6.02
CA GLU A 65 0.29 -12.76 7.09
C GLU A 65 1.39 -12.93 8.12
N TYR A 66 1.81 -11.83 8.75
CA TYR A 66 2.94 -11.84 9.70
C TYR A 66 2.72 -12.80 10.88
N SER A 67 1.46 -13.04 11.27
CA SER A 67 1.08 -13.98 12.34
C SER A 67 1.28 -15.45 11.97
N GLU A 68 1.49 -15.76 10.70
CA GLU A 68 1.66 -17.12 10.17
C GLU A 68 3.11 -17.47 9.84
N ILE A 69 4.05 -16.53 10.03
CA ILE A 69 5.47 -16.70 9.71
C ILE A 69 6.25 -16.98 10.99
N ASP A 70 7.08 -18.03 10.97
CA ASP A 70 7.97 -18.34 12.08
C ASP A 70 9.15 -17.33 12.16
N LYS A 71 9.77 -17.27 13.33
CA LYS A 71 10.85 -16.30 13.60
C LYS A 71 12.07 -16.50 12.68
N GLU A 72 12.44 -17.74 12.40
CA GLU A 72 13.60 -18.05 11.55
C GLU A 72 13.38 -17.54 10.12
N THR A 73 12.20 -17.79 9.56
CA THR A 73 11.79 -17.29 8.24
C THR A 73 11.73 -15.76 8.24
N ALA A 74 11.20 -15.13 9.28
CA ALA A 74 11.10 -13.67 9.37
C ALA A 74 12.46 -12.96 9.47
N GLU A 75 13.46 -13.59 10.11
CA GLU A 75 14.81 -13.06 10.31
C GLU A 75 15.80 -13.47 9.19
N ALA A 76 15.43 -14.43 8.34
CA ALA A 76 16.26 -14.94 7.26
C ALA A 76 16.78 -13.81 6.35
N LYS A 77 18.08 -13.85 6.06
CA LYS A 77 18.78 -12.88 5.21
C LYS A 77 18.88 -13.35 3.76
N ASP A 78 18.88 -12.40 2.83
CA ASP A 78 19.06 -12.69 1.41
C ASP A 78 20.53 -13.14 1.18
N PRO A 79 20.78 -14.35 0.65
CA PRO A 79 22.14 -14.85 0.46
C PRO A 79 22.97 -14.01 -0.53
N LYS A 80 22.33 -13.21 -1.39
CA LYS A 80 23.02 -12.30 -2.32
C LYS A 80 23.19 -10.89 -1.75
N GLN A 81 22.41 -10.54 -0.73
CA GLN A 81 22.43 -9.23 -0.06
C GLN A 81 22.20 -9.42 1.45
N PRO A 82 23.22 -9.81 2.22
CA PRO A 82 23.06 -10.22 3.63
C PRO A 82 22.45 -9.17 4.56
N ASP A 83 22.54 -7.88 4.21
CA ASP A 83 21.94 -6.78 4.96
C ASP A 83 20.42 -6.68 4.78
N VAL A 84 19.87 -7.43 3.83
CA VAL A 84 18.47 -7.39 3.44
C VAL A 84 17.76 -8.68 3.84
N LEU A 85 16.51 -8.59 4.28
CA LEU A 85 15.70 -9.77 4.56
C LEU A 85 15.40 -10.55 3.28
N LYS A 86 15.48 -11.89 3.36
CA LYS A 86 15.10 -12.79 2.26
C LYS A 86 13.61 -12.60 1.92
N PHE A 87 12.75 -12.60 2.93
CA PHE A 87 11.32 -12.36 2.79
C PHE A 87 11.02 -10.90 3.14
N ARG A 88 10.99 -10.05 2.11
CA ARG A 88 10.93 -8.58 2.26
C ARG A 88 9.85 -7.90 1.44
N ALA A 89 9.13 -8.63 0.62
CA ALA A 89 8.12 -8.10 -0.28
C ALA A 89 6.84 -7.78 0.51
N ALA A 90 6.84 -6.66 1.23
CA ALA A 90 5.72 -6.25 2.08
C ALA A 90 4.53 -5.79 1.22
N ASN A 91 3.38 -6.44 1.43
CA ASN A 91 2.15 -6.13 0.74
C ASN A 91 1.64 -4.74 1.14
N ILE A 92 1.39 -3.88 0.16
CA ILE A 92 0.81 -2.54 0.36
C ILE A 92 -0.60 -2.41 -0.23
N VAL A 93 -1.24 -3.55 -0.54
CA VAL A 93 -2.59 -3.64 -1.13
C VAL A 93 -2.73 -2.76 -2.37
N ASN A 94 -1.74 -2.87 -3.26
CA ASN A 94 -1.69 -2.16 -4.53
C ASN A 94 -1.45 -3.20 -5.64
N HIS A 95 -2.46 -3.38 -6.48
CA HIS A 95 -2.52 -4.50 -7.42
C HIS A 95 -2.92 -4.03 -8.82
N TYR A 96 -2.42 -4.76 -9.80
CA TYR A 96 -2.82 -4.69 -11.19
C TYR A 96 -3.61 -5.95 -11.51
N TYR A 97 -4.69 -5.79 -12.27
CA TYR A 97 -5.44 -6.88 -12.88
C TYR A 97 -5.61 -6.61 -14.38
N SER A 98 -5.41 -7.64 -15.19
CA SER A 98 -5.91 -7.64 -16.56
C SER A 98 -7.43 -7.73 -16.57
N PHE A 99 -8.10 -7.10 -17.53
CA PHE A 99 -9.56 -7.18 -17.62
C PHE A 99 -10.05 -8.62 -17.80
N ARG A 100 -9.31 -9.45 -18.55
CA ARG A 100 -9.63 -10.87 -18.76
C ARG A 100 -9.64 -11.69 -17.46
N PHE A 101 -8.82 -11.32 -16.47
CA PHE A 101 -8.87 -11.97 -15.16
C PHE A 101 -10.24 -11.77 -14.51
N PHE A 102 -10.80 -10.56 -14.60
CA PHE A 102 -12.13 -10.25 -14.06
C PHE A 102 -13.28 -10.94 -14.79
N GLU A 103 -13.11 -11.32 -16.05
CA GLU A 103 -14.15 -12.06 -16.79
C GLU A 103 -14.45 -13.44 -16.20
N SER A 104 -13.54 -13.96 -15.36
CA SER A 104 -13.71 -15.27 -14.71
C SER A 104 -14.21 -15.18 -13.26
N ILE A 105 -14.54 -14.00 -12.73
CA ILE A 105 -14.90 -13.77 -11.31
C ILE A 105 -15.94 -14.75 -10.80
N GLU A 106 -17.00 -14.99 -11.57
CA GLU A 106 -18.12 -15.87 -11.18
C GLU A 106 -17.67 -17.32 -10.89
N THR A 107 -16.55 -17.75 -11.49
CA THR A 107 -16.01 -19.11 -11.35
C THR A 107 -15.25 -19.34 -10.05
N TRP A 108 -14.79 -18.27 -9.37
CA TRP A 108 -13.89 -18.38 -8.22
C TRP A 108 -14.22 -17.49 -7.02
N SER A 109 -14.92 -16.36 -7.18
CA SER A 109 -15.12 -15.40 -6.07
C SER A 109 -15.84 -15.98 -4.87
N HIS A 110 -16.84 -16.82 -5.11
CA HIS A 110 -17.60 -17.54 -4.08
C HIS A 110 -16.80 -18.66 -3.38
N LYS A 111 -15.61 -19.01 -3.90
CA LYS A 111 -14.72 -20.04 -3.35
C LYS A 111 -13.61 -19.44 -2.48
N LEU A 112 -13.47 -18.11 -2.45
CA LEU A 112 -12.46 -17.45 -1.63
C LEU A 112 -12.74 -17.68 -0.14
N PRO A 113 -11.69 -17.93 0.66
CA PRO A 113 -11.85 -18.25 2.07
C PRO A 113 -12.45 -17.07 2.84
N HIS A 114 -13.24 -17.40 3.87
CA HIS A 114 -13.65 -16.43 4.87
C HIS A 114 -12.69 -16.46 6.05
N HIS A 115 -12.02 -15.33 6.28
CA HIS A 115 -11.20 -15.09 7.46
C HIS A 115 -12.08 -14.70 8.64
N VAL A 116 -11.81 -15.28 9.82
CA VAL A 116 -12.65 -15.13 11.01
C VAL A 116 -12.00 -14.14 11.98
N ALA A 117 -12.63 -12.98 12.17
CA ALA A 117 -12.21 -12.02 13.18
C ALA A 117 -13.18 -12.00 14.38
N ARG A 118 -12.69 -12.35 15.57
CA ARG A 118 -13.47 -12.24 16.82
C ARG A 118 -13.57 -10.78 17.23
N LYS A 119 -14.80 -10.26 17.39
CA LYS A 119 -15.06 -8.83 17.67
C LYS A 119 -16.01 -8.64 18.85
N LYS A 120 -15.90 -7.47 19.48
CA LYS A 120 -16.90 -6.92 20.42
C LYS A 120 -17.93 -6.19 19.57
N ILE A 121 -19.08 -6.82 19.33
CA ILE A 121 -20.12 -6.32 18.42
C ILE A 121 -21.26 -5.79 19.28
N PRO A 122 -21.47 -4.46 19.33
CA PRO A 122 -22.65 -3.88 19.98
C PRO A 122 -23.92 -4.50 19.39
N CYS A 123 -24.81 -4.99 20.25
CA CYS A 123 -26.04 -5.63 19.83
C CYS A 123 -27.18 -5.37 20.82
N VAL A 124 -28.38 -5.82 20.45
CA VAL A 124 -29.58 -5.71 21.28
C VAL A 124 -29.80 -7.02 22.02
N ASN A 125 -30.06 -6.94 23.32
CA ASN A 125 -30.50 -8.08 24.11
C ASN A 125 -31.92 -8.47 23.66
N THR A 126 -32.11 -9.71 23.19
CA THR A 126 -33.38 -10.17 22.63
C THR A 126 -34.48 -10.37 23.65
N GLU A 127 -34.15 -10.49 24.94
CA GLU A 127 -35.12 -10.65 26.02
C GLU A 127 -35.62 -9.30 26.53
N THR A 128 -34.71 -8.33 26.69
CA THR A 128 -35.05 -7.00 27.26
C THR A 128 -35.32 -5.93 26.21
N GLY A 129 -34.85 -6.13 24.97
CA GLY A 129 -34.88 -5.13 23.90
C GLY A 129 -33.82 -4.02 24.05
N GLU A 130 -32.94 -4.09 25.06
CA GLU A 130 -31.96 -3.04 25.35
C GLU A 130 -30.67 -3.22 24.54
N SER A 131 -30.08 -2.11 24.08
CA SER A 131 -28.77 -2.12 23.41
C SER A 131 -27.64 -2.20 24.43
N PHE A 132 -26.61 -2.99 24.15
CA PHE A 132 -25.43 -3.08 25.00
C PHE A 132 -24.12 -3.13 24.19
N LYS A 133 -23.03 -2.71 24.84
CA LYS A 133 -21.66 -2.83 24.31
C LYS A 133 -20.93 -3.92 25.10
N PRO A 134 -20.54 -5.03 24.45
CA PRO A 134 -19.98 -6.18 25.16
C PRO A 134 -18.55 -5.91 25.63
N GLU A 135 -18.20 -6.39 26.83
CA GLU A 135 -16.84 -6.26 27.39
C GLU A 135 -15.86 -7.30 26.80
N LYS A 136 -16.36 -8.46 26.38
CA LYS A 136 -15.61 -9.57 25.76
C LYS A 136 -16.12 -9.82 24.33
N PRO A 137 -15.30 -10.38 23.41
CA PRO A 137 -15.79 -10.74 22.09
C PRO A 137 -17.02 -11.66 22.16
N ASN A 138 -18.11 -11.24 21.52
CA ASN A 138 -19.42 -11.91 21.54
C ASN A 138 -19.86 -12.40 20.15
N GLY A 139 -19.03 -12.20 19.13
CA GLY A 139 -19.33 -12.64 17.77
C GLY A 139 -18.11 -12.68 16.86
N ILE A 140 -18.36 -13.06 15.61
CA ILE A 140 -17.36 -13.13 14.55
C ILE A 140 -17.76 -12.24 13.38
N LYS A 141 -16.76 -11.65 12.73
CA LYS A 141 -16.88 -11.02 11.41
C LYS A 141 -16.18 -11.94 10.40
N LEU A 142 -16.84 -12.20 9.28
CA LEU A 142 -16.26 -12.93 8.16
C LEU A 142 -15.82 -11.94 7.10
N GLU A 143 -14.57 -12.04 6.65
CA GLU A 143 -13.96 -11.16 5.65
C GLU A 143 -13.29 -12.01 4.57
N GLN A 144 -13.38 -11.61 3.31
CA GLN A 144 -12.56 -12.16 2.23
C GLN A 144 -11.45 -11.17 1.94
N PHE A 145 -10.22 -11.63 1.69
CA PHE A 145 -9.12 -10.74 1.35
C PHE A 145 -8.89 -10.68 -0.15
N VAL A 146 -8.65 -9.47 -0.66
CA VAL A 146 -8.50 -9.20 -2.10
C VAL A 146 -7.33 -9.97 -2.73
N PHE A 147 -6.32 -10.30 -1.93
CA PHE A 147 -5.12 -11.00 -2.37
C PHE A 147 -5.21 -12.53 -2.28
N ASP A 148 -6.28 -13.09 -1.71
CA ASP A 148 -6.50 -14.55 -1.65
C ASP A 148 -6.72 -15.17 -3.05
N VAL A 149 -6.86 -14.33 -4.07
CA VAL A 149 -6.94 -14.74 -5.48
C VAL A 149 -5.57 -15.10 -6.07
N PHE A 150 -4.45 -14.72 -5.44
CA PHE A 150 -3.12 -14.92 -6.03
C PHE A 150 -2.83 -16.40 -6.32
N PRO A 151 -3.15 -17.37 -5.44
CA PRO A 151 -2.95 -18.79 -5.73
C PRO A 151 -3.82 -19.36 -6.87
N LEU A 152 -4.76 -18.58 -7.41
CA LEU A 152 -5.51 -18.96 -8.61
C LEU A 152 -4.71 -18.68 -9.90
N THR A 153 -3.64 -17.90 -9.82
CA THR A 153 -2.84 -17.45 -10.96
C THR A 153 -1.56 -18.28 -11.08
N PRO A 154 -1.23 -18.80 -12.29
CA PRO A 154 0.07 -19.42 -12.54
C PRO A 154 1.22 -18.46 -12.26
N LEU A 155 2.37 -18.96 -11.79
CA LEU A 155 3.52 -18.10 -11.46
C LEU A 155 3.99 -17.26 -12.65
N GLU A 156 3.97 -17.82 -13.86
CA GLU A 156 4.34 -17.12 -15.10
C GLU A 156 3.34 -16.03 -15.51
N LYS A 157 2.16 -15.99 -14.88
CA LYS A 157 1.10 -14.98 -15.05
C LYS A 157 0.96 -14.05 -13.86
N PHE A 158 1.90 -14.10 -12.92
CA PHE A 158 1.97 -13.22 -11.76
C PHE A 158 3.29 -12.42 -11.78
N ALA A 159 3.24 -11.16 -11.36
CA ALA A 159 4.46 -10.37 -11.18
C ALA A 159 4.42 -9.53 -9.89
N SER A 160 5.59 -9.24 -9.35
CA SER A 160 5.77 -8.35 -8.21
C SER A 160 6.81 -7.29 -8.54
N ILE A 161 6.53 -6.03 -8.22
CA ILE A 161 7.48 -4.93 -8.35
C ILE A 161 7.70 -4.25 -6.99
N GLU A 162 8.96 -4.14 -6.58
CA GLU A 162 9.35 -3.42 -5.36
C GLU A 162 9.47 -1.92 -5.67
N VAL A 163 8.84 -1.09 -4.86
CA VAL A 163 8.89 0.39 -4.95
C VAL A 163 9.48 1.00 -3.68
N ARG A 164 9.87 2.27 -3.79
CA ARG A 164 10.36 3.07 -2.66
C ARG A 164 9.20 3.44 -1.75
N ARG A 165 9.32 3.12 -0.45
CA ARG A 165 8.26 3.38 0.53
C ARG A 165 8.02 4.87 0.68
N GLU A 166 9.11 5.62 0.82
CA GLU A 166 9.12 7.07 0.96
C GLU A 166 8.48 7.80 -0.22
N ASP A 167 8.30 7.12 -1.37
CA ASP A 167 7.68 7.68 -2.55
C ASP A 167 6.28 7.13 -2.87
N GLU A 168 5.87 5.99 -2.31
CA GLU A 168 4.65 5.28 -2.74
C GLU A 168 3.80 4.66 -1.62
N PHE A 169 4.23 4.71 -0.36
CA PHE A 169 3.50 4.11 0.75
C PHE A 169 3.64 4.86 2.07
N SER A 170 2.57 5.55 2.45
CA SER A 170 2.36 6.15 3.78
C SER A 170 0.88 5.96 4.17
N PRO A 171 0.56 4.91 4.94
CA PRO A 171 -0.82 4.55 5.26
C PRO A 171 -1.37 5.36 6.44
N LEU A 172 -2.67 5.65 6.40
CA LEU A 172 -3.43 6.32 7.45
C LEU A 172 -4.36 5.32 8.16
N LYS A 173 -3.89 4.76 9.27
CA LYS A 173 -4.58 3.71 10.05
C LYS A 173 -5.04 4.17 11.43
N ASN A 174 -4.26 5.04 12.05
CA ASN A 174 -4.37 5.39 13.46
C ASN A 174 -4.82 6.84 13.66
N ALA A 175 -5.30 7.16 14.86
CA ALA A 175 -5.66 8.53 15.23
C ALA A 175 -4.41 9.40 15.40
N ARG A 176 -4.56 10.72 15.21
CA ARG A 176 -3.50 11.71 15.40
C ARG A 176 -2.85 11.59 16.79
N GLY A 177 -1.52 11.69 16.84
CA GLY A 177 -0.74 11.56 18.07
C GLY A 177 -0.35 10.12 18.43
N THR A 178 -0.63 9.15 17.56
CA THR A 178 -0.17 7.76 17.76
C THR A 178 1.32 7.63 17.45
N GLY A 179 1.84 8.40 16.49
CA GLY A 179 3.24 8.43 16.09
C GLY A 179 3.61 7.43 14.99
N GLU A 180 2.67 6.58 14.55
CA GLU A 180 2.83 5.62 13.45
C GLU A 180 1.53 5.51 12.66
N ASP A 181 1.63 5.52 11.32
CA ASP A 181 0.52 5.38 10.37
C ASP A 181 -0.72 6.24 10.73
N ASP A 182 -0.48 7.52 11.04
CA ASP A 182 -1.46 8.51 11.51
C ASP A 182 -1.47 9.79 10.64
N PRO A 183 -2.34 10.78 10.92
CA PRO A 183 -2.37 12.02 10.14
C PRO A 183 -1.05 12.80 10.09
N ASP A 184 -0.27 12.81 11.18
CA ASP A 184 0.95 13.61 11.26
C ASP A 184 2.08 12.95 10.46
N THR A 185 2.22 11.63 10.54
CA THR A 185 3.14 10.85 9.71
C THR A 185 2.78 10.95 8.22
N SER A 186 1.50 10.83 7.88
CA SER A 186 1.01 10.96 6.50
C SER A 186 1.32 12.34 5.90
N LYS A 187 1.03 13.41 6.64
CA LYS A 187 1.33 14.79 6.22
C LYS A 187 2.83 14.97 6.02
N ARG A 188 3.64 14.59 7.01
CA ARG A 188 5.11 14.70 6.95
C ARG A 188 5.68 14.00 5.71
N ASP A 189 5.20 12.80 5.39
CA ASP A 189 5.74 12.01 4.30
C ASP A 189 5.44 12.66 2.92
N ILE A 190 4.24 13.25 2.73
CA ILE A 190 3.90 14.05 1.54
C ILE A 190 4.80 15.29 1.45
N MET A 191 4.93 16.05 2.54
CA MET A 191 5.73 17.28 2.57
C MET A 191 7.22 16.99 2.28
N ASN A 192 7.76 15.93 2.88
CA ASN A 192 9.12 15.48 2.63
C ASN A 192 9.30 15.00 1.18
N GLN A 193 8.29 14.38 0.58
CA GLN A 193 8.33 13.99 -0.82
C GLN A 193 8.44 15.22 -1.74
N GLY A 194 7.59 16.23 -1.54
CA GLY A 194 7.63 17.44 -2.36
C GLY A 194 8.94 18.21 -2.20
N GLN A 195 9.47 18.33 -0.98
CA GLN A 195 10.82 18.90 -0.75
C GLN A 195 11.89 18.15 -1.55
N ARG A 196 11.97 16.81 -1.42
CA ARG A 196 12.95 16.00 -2.18
C ARG A 196 12.81 16.19 -3.69
N TRP A 197 11.59 16.40 -4.18
CA TRP A 197 11.35 16.61 -5.61
C TRP A 197 11.87 17.98 -6.08
N ILE A 198 11.65 19.04 -5.30
CA ILE A 198 12.15 20.40 -5.59
C ILE A 198 13.68 20.43 -5.55
N GLU A 199 14.28 19.89 -4.49
CA GLU A 199 15.73 19.85 -4.34
C GLU A 199 16.40 19.07 -5.47
N LYS A 200 15.79 17.95 -5.88
CA LYS A 200 16.28 17.17 -7.02
C LYS A 200 16.15 17.90 -8.36
N ALA A 201 15.23 18.86 -8.48
CA ALA A 201 15.10 19.74 -9.64
C ALA A 201 16.08 20.94 -9.59
N GLY A 202 16.90 21.06 -8.55
CA GLY A 202 17.87 22.16 -8.38
C GLY A 202 17.33 23.36 -7.60
N GLY A 203 16.12 23.28 -7.03
CA GLY A 203 15.60 24.31 -6.13
C GLY A 203 16.18 24.20 -4.72
N VAL A 204 16.06 25.27 -3.93
CA VAL A 204 16.50 25.31 -2.53
C VAL A 204 15.29 25.50 -1.64
N VAL A 205 15.00 24.52 -0.78
CA VAL A 205 13.94 24.65 0.22
C VAL A 205 14.53 25.29 1.48
N VAL A 206 13.97 26.44 1.88
CA VAL A 206 14.36 27.16 3.09
C VAL A 206 13.25 26.98 4.13
N THR A 207 13.60 26.46 5.30
CA THR A 207 12.63 26.19 6.37
C THR A 207 12.64 27.32 7.39
N GLU A 208 11.47 27.85 7.70
CA GLU A 208 11.28 28.83 8.79
C GLU A 208 10.51 28.20 9.96
N GLY A 209 10.96 28.50 11.18
CA GLY A 209 10.32 28.01 12.41
C GLY A 209 10.30 26.48 12.53
N GLU A 210 9.13 25.92 12.85
CA GLU A 210 8.92 24.48 13.01
C GLU A 210 8.29 23.81 11.76
N ALA A 211 8.20 24.54 10.64
CA ALA A 211 7.62 24.00 9.42
C ALA A 211 8.49 22.86 8.86
N VAL A 212 7.88 21.92 8.12
CA VAL A 212 8.60 20.75 7.57
C VAL A 212 8.12 20.46 6.15
N GLY A 213 9.05 20.44 5.20
CA GLY A 213 8.83 20.01 3.82
C GLY A 213 8.05 21.00 2.95
N VAL A 214 7.68 20.58 1.74
CA VAL A 214 6.89 21.38 0.80
C VAL A 214 5.83 20.49 0.17
N GLU A 215 4.59 20.96 0.11
CA GLU A 215 3.54 20.27 -0.66
C GLU A 215 3.67 20.62 -2.14
N VAL A 216 3.74 19.61 -3.00
CA VAL A 216 3.67 19.78 -4.45
C VAL A 216 2.33 19.22 -4.92
N SER A 217 1.45 20.09 -5.43
CA SER A 217 0.16 19.65 -5.97
C SER A 217 0.36 18.61 -7.08
N PRO A 218 -0.44 17.52 -7.12
CA PRO A 218 -0.40 16.56 -8.21
C PRO A 218 -0.69 17.15 -9.60
N LEU A 219 -1.34 18.31 -9.67
CA LEU A 219 -1.55 19.05 -10.92
C LEU A 219 -0.28 19.75 -11.45
N ILE A 220 0.69 19.99 -10.57
CA ILE A 220 2.00 20.53 -10.92
C ILE A 220 2.98 19.40 -11.24
N SER A 221 3.02 18.36 -10.40
CA SER A 221 3.88 17.20 -10.65
C SER A 221 3.28 15.92 -10.08
N TYR A 222 3.11 14.91 -10.94
CA TYR A 222 2.65 13.58 -10.54
C TYR A 222 3.75 12.72 -9.87
N VAL A 223 5.00 12.92 -10.30
CA VAL A 223 6.23 12.31 -9.76
C VAL A 223 7.34 13.34 -9.83
N SER A 224 8.51 13.10 -9.22
CA SER A 224 9.71 13.89 -9.52
C SER A 224 9.97 13.88 -11.04
N SER A 225 9.77 15.04 -11.69
CA SER A 225 9.75 15.14 -13.14
C SER A 225 10.24 16.53 -13.63
N PRO A 226 10.49 16.70 -14.94
CA PRO A 226 10.89 17.99 -15.51
C PRO A 226 9.88 19.12 -15.33
N SER A 227 8.62 18.86 -14.94
CA SER A 227 7.66 19.94 -14.64
C SER A 227 8.07 20.80 -13.45
N LEU A 228 9.03 20.34 -12.64
CA LEU A 228 9.61 21.09 -11.53
C LEU A 228 10.85 21.91 -11.89
N LEU A 229 11.31 21.87 -13.16
CA LEU A 229 12.42 22.71 -13.61
C LEU A 229 12.21 24.23 -13.45
N PRO A 230 10.97 24.79 -13.46
CA PRO A 230 10.77 26.19 -13.12
C PRO A 230 11.21 26.58 -11.70
N PHE A 231 11.46 25.61 -10.81
CA PHE A 231 12.01 25.85 -9.47
C PHE A 231 13.55 25.73 -9.42
N GLU A 232 14.22 25.48 -10.55
CA GLU A 232 15.68 25.39 -10.60
C GLU A 232 16.31 26.74 -10.24
N ASN A 233 17.19 26.75 -9.23
CA ASN A 233 17.77 27.96 -8.62
C ASN A 233 16.79 28.88 -7.88
N GLU A 234 15.52 28.48 -7.71
CA GLU A 234 14.55 29.22 -6.90
C GLU A 234 14.65 28.83 -5.42
N GLN A 235 14.36 29.80 -4.56
CA GLN A 235 14.16 29.54 -3.13
C GLN A 235 12.68 29.33 -2.85
N VAL A 236 12.34 28.17 -2.28
CA VAL A 236 10.99 27.86 -1.82
C VAL A 236 11.01 27.94 -0.30
N VAL A 237 10.38 28.98 0.24
CA VAL A 237 10.27 29.16 1.69
C VAL A 237 9.11 28.32 2.20
N CYS A 238 9.38 27.46 3.18
CA CYS A 238 8.40 26.71 3.93
C CYS A 238 8.12 27.48 5.23
N SER A 239 6.95 28.12 5.31
CA SER A 239 6.50 28.85 6.48
C SER A 239 5.31 28.15 7.15
N SER A 240 5.11 28.39 8.44
CA SER A 240 3.92 27.90 9.17
C SER A 240 2.62 28.61 8.77
N GLU A 241 2.70 29.73 8.04
CA GLU A 241 1.55 30.53 7.63
C GLU A 241 0.85 29.98 6.37
N ASP A 242 1.53 29.13 5.60
CA ASP A 242 0.98 28.48 4.40
C ASP A 242 0.15 27.21 4.71
N LEU A 243 -0.14 26.95 5.99
CA LEU A 243 -0.88 25.80 6.48
C LEU A 243 -2.35 26.15 6.78
N TYR A 244 -3.13 26.54 5.76
CA TYR A 244 -4.58 26.77 5.89
C TYR A 244 -5.40 26.02 4.84
#